data_AF-A0A843SSN1-F1
#
_entry.id   AF-A0A843SSN1-F1
#
_cell.length_a   1.000
_cell.length_b   1.000
_cell.length_c   1.000
_cell.angle_alpha   90.00
_cell.angle_beta   90.00
_cell.angle_gamma   90.00
#
_symmetry.space_group_name_H-M   'P 1'
#
loop_
_entity.id
_entity.type
_entity.pdbx_description
1 polymer ?
#
loop_
_entity_poly.entity_id
_entity_poly.type
_entity_poly.pdbx_seq_one_letter_code
_entity_poly.pdbx_strand_id
1 'polypeptide(L)'
;MPDSWSCTAIEPLVTPYVDGELGAAERQALERHLGGCAPCRSRVGAERSVRDLLQARKPALHHQSASGALRAKCASLCRQTDADRVAPARGTTRRFAGEPFTARLAPLAIAATLVLIVGGAFVYRVTGSSPRLMAAELTADHVKCFAMNAVLRTQQSPAAVESALASGFNWDVHLPDDAGREGLELVGSRPCLYGQGKVAHIMYRHNGRPVSLFMLPRSKRPDQLIDVLGHEAAIWSIGDRTFVLVAREARSEVERMAAFIHAAMK
;
A
#
# COMPACT_ATOMS: atom_id res chain seq x y z
N MET A 1 6.54 2.14 44.13
CA MET A 1 5.36 1.70 43.35
C MET A 1 5.75 1.66 41.89
N PRO A 2 6.02 0.49 41.29
CA PRO A 2 6.43 0.41 39.89
C PRO A 2 5.22 0.16 38.99
N ASP A 3 4.41 1.19 38.76
CA ASP A 3 3.37 1.18 37.71
C ASP A 3 3.87 1.90 36.45
N SER A 4 5.14 1.72 36.11
CA SER A 4 5.68 2.32 34.88
C SER A 4 5.30 1.44 33.69
N TRP A 5 4.18 1.75 33.05
CA TRP A 5 3.89 1.23 31.72
C TRP A 5 5.10 1.46 30.80
N SER A 6 5.54 0.41 30.12
CA SER A 6 6.62 0.51 29.14
C SER A 6 6.10 1.16 27.85
N CYS A 7 7.01 1.74 27.06
CA CYS A 7 6.63 2.34 25.77
C CYS A 7 5.98 1.33 24.81
N THR A 8 6.33 0.04 24.92
CA THR A 8 5.73 -1.05 24.15
C THR A 8 4.34 -1.40 24.65
N ALA A 9 4.11 -1.36 25.96
CA ALA A 9 2.80 -1.68 26.54
C ALA A 9 1.71 -0.66 26.14
N ILE A 10 2.09 0.60 25.90
CA ILE A 10 1.14 1.65 25.51
C ILE A 10 0.78 1.65 24.02
N GLU A 11 1.59 1.04 23.17
CA GLU A 11 1.45 1.04 21.72
C GLU A 11 0.05 0.63 21.24
N PRO A 12 -0.53 -0.50 21.68
CA PRO A 12 -1.89 -0.88 21.28
C PRO A 12 -2.98 0.03 21.87
N LEU A 13 -2.65 0.86 22.87
CA LEU A 13 -3.59 1.74 23.56
C LEU A 13 -3.64 3.15 22.96
N VAL A 14 -2.72 3.50 22.05
CA VAL A 14 -2.67 4.84 21.43
C VAL A 14 -3.95 5.11 20.64
N THR A 15 -4.36 4.23 19.73
CA THR A 15 -5.56 4.45 18.91
C THR A 15 -6.84 4.55 19.77
N PRO A 16 -7.15 3.58 20.66
CA PRO A 16 -8.31 3.69 21.56
C PRO A 16 -8.26 4.92 22.47
N TYR A 17 -7.08 5.33 22.95
CA TYR A 17 -6.93 6.54 23.77
C TYR A 17 -7.32 7.78 22.98
N VAL A 18 -6.80 7.86 21.76
CA VAL A 18 -7.05 8.98 20.88
C VAL A 18 -8.57 8.95 20.61
N ASP A 19 -9.18 7.81 20.29
CA ASP A 19 -10.61 7.69 19.90
C ASP A 19 -11.57 7.92 21.08
N GLY A 20 -11.06 7.99 22.31
CA GLY A 20 -11.85 8.16 23.51
C GLY A 20 -12.52 6.87 23.99
N GLU A 21 -12.02 5.71 23.54
CA GLU A 21 -12.57 4.38 23.81
C GLU A 21 -11.93 3.68 25.01
N LEU A 22 -10.85 4.23 25.59
CA LEU A 22 -10.23 3.67 26.79
C LEU A 22 -11.09 3.87 28.04
N GLY A 23 -11.08 2.85 28.91
CA GLY A 23 -11.64 2.96 30.25
C GLY A 23 -10.87 3.97 31.12
N ALA A 24 -11.53 4.51 32.15
CA ALA A 24 -10.97 5.58 32.99
C ALA A 24 -9.62 5.22 33.63
N ALA A 25 -9.45 3.98 34.11
CA ALA A 25 -8.22 3.52 34.75
C ALA A 25 -7.04 3.44 33.75
N GLU A 26 -7.27 2.88 32.56
CA GLU A 26 -6.27 2.77 31.49
C GLU A 26 -5.88 4.14 30.96
N ARG A 27 -6.87 5.03 30.78
CA ARG A 27 -6.64 6.41 30.39
C ARG A 27 -5.74 7.14 31.38
N GLN A 28 -6.00 7.04 32.68
CA GLN A 28 -5.18 7.69 33.71
C GLN A 28 -3.77 7.10 33.77
N ALA A 29 -3.61 5.79 33.57
CA ALA A 29 -2.30 5.15 33.50
C ALA A 29 -1.50 5.63 32.28
N LEU A 30 -2.14 5.74 31.12
CA LEU A 30 -1.52 6.28 29.91
C LEU A 30 -1.14 7.76 30.08
N GLU A 31 -2.03 8.59 30.60
CA GLU A 31 -1.76 10.02 30.83
C GLU A 31 -0.58 10.24 31.79
N ARG A 32 -0.45 9.42 32.84
CA ARG A 32 0.74 9.41 33.71
C ARG A 32 2.02 9.10 32.94
N HIS A 33 2.02 8.07 32.09
CA HIS A 33 3.17 7.74 31.24
C HIS A 33 3.52 8.87 30.27
N LEU A 34 2.51 9.45 29.62
CA LEU A 34 2.68 10.58 28.71
C LEU A 34 3.25 11.82 29.41
N GLY A 35 3.00 12.01 30.71
CA GLY A 35 3.64 13.06 31.51
C GLY A 35 5.18 12.96 31.51
N GLY A 36 5.73 11.74 31.55
CA GLY A 36 7.17 11.50 31.63
C GLY A 36 7.87 11.17 30.30
N CYS A 37 7.14 10.73 29.27
CA CYS A 37 7.74 10.11 28.08
C CYS A 37 7.54 10.93 26.79
N ALA A 38 8.58 11.68 26.38
CA ALA A 38 8.54 12.48 25.14
C ALA A 38 8.28 11.67 23.86
N PRO A 39 8.91 10.50 23.63
CA PRO A 39 8.61 9.67 22.46
C PRO A 39 7.14 9.27 22.38
N CYS A 40 6.53 8.88 23.51
CA CYS A 40 5.14 8.46 23.54
C CYS A 40 4.16 9.62 23.37
N ARG A 41 4.50 10.82 23.86
CA ARG A 41 3.75 12.05 23.50
C ARG A 41 3.79 12.32 22.02
N SER A 42 4.95 12.18 21.37
CA SER A 42 5.09 12.36 19.93
C SER A 42 4.20 11.39 19.15
N ARG A 43 4.15 10.11 19.56
CA ARG A 43 3.29 9.09 18.95
C ARG A 43 1.80 9.44 19.04
N VAL A 44 1.33 9.81 20.23
CA VAL A 44 -0.06 10.25 20.44
C VAL A 44 -0.38 11.51 19.64
N GLY A 45 0.55 12.47 19.58
CA GLY A 45 0.41 13.68 18.77
C GLY A 45 0.27 13.39 17.28
N ALA A 46 1.06 12.44 16.76
CA ALA A 46 0.96 11.98 15.39
C ALA A 46 -0.41 11.35 15.10
N GLU A 47 -0.88 10.43 15.95
CA GLU A 47 -2.20 9.79 15.80
C GLU A 47 -3.35 10.81 15.84
N ARG A 48 -3.29 11.79 16.76
CA ARG A 48 -4.27 12.89 16.82
C ARG A 48 -4.28 13.71 15.54
N SER A 49 -3.10 14.06 15.02
CA SER A 49 -2.98 14.81 13.77
C SER A 49 -3.63 14.08 12.59
N VAL A 50 -3.49 12.75 12.55
CA VAL A 50 -4.17 11.90 11.55
C VAL A 50 -5.69 11.93 11.74
N ARG A 51 -6.20 11.75 12.97
CA ARG A 51 -7.66 11.85 13.20
C ARG A 51 -8.19 13.21 12.79
N ASP A 52 -7.55 14.28 13.24
CA ASP A 52 -8.01 15.65 13.00
C ASP A 52 -8.08 15.94 11.50
N LEU A 53 -7.08 15.47 10.73
CA LEU A 53 -7.10 15.53 9.28
C LEU A 53 -8.29 14.74 8.69
N LEU A 54 -8.52 13.51 9.14
CA LEU A 54 -9.64 12.69 8.65
C LEU A 54 -11.00 13.34 8.97
N GLN A 55 -11.17 13.90 10.17
CA GLN A 55 -12.40 14.60 10.54
C GLN A 55 -12.59 15.87 9.70
N ALA A 56 -11.54 16.68 9.50
CA ALA A 56 -11.60 17.86 8.66
C ALA A 56 -11.92 17.55 7.20
N ARG A 57 -11.53 16.36 6.71
CA ARG A 57 -11.80 15.89 5.34
C ARG A 57 -13.03 15.01 5.22
N LYS A 58 -13.70 14.68 6.32
CA LYS A 58 -14.88 13.82 6.37
C LYS A 58 -15.96 14.21 5.35
N PRO A 59 -16.33 15.49 5.15
CA PRO A 59 -17.34 15.85 4.16
C PRO A 59 -16.96 15.47 2.72
N ALA A 60 -15.68 15.58 2.36
CA ALA A 60 -15.17 15.21 1.03
C ALA A 60 -14.97 13.69 0.86
N LEU A 61 -14.72 12.98 1.96
CA LEU A 61 -14.64 11.52 2.01
C LEU A 61 -16.03 10.87 2.05
N HIS A 62 -17.05 11.62 2.43
CA HIS A 62 -18.42 11.15 2.53
C HIS A 62 -19.10 11.18 1.16
N HIS A 63 -18.93 10.11 0.38
CA HIS A 63 -19.78 9.89 -0.79
C HIS A 63 -21.23 9.69 -0.35
N GLN A 64 -22.20 10.10 -1.18
CA GLN A 64 -23.61 9.75 -0.97
C GLN A 64 -23.73 8.25 -0.71
N SER A 65 -24.49 7.92 0.33
CA SER A 65 -24.64 6.59 0.91
C SER A 65 -24.73 5.50 -0.14
N ALA A 66 -24.11 4.34 0.13
CA ALA A 66 -24.19 3.15 -0.71
C ALA A 66 -25.62 2.95 -1.22
N SER A 67 -25.79 2.54 -2.48
CA SER A 67 -27.13 2.36 -3.07
C SER A 67 -27.99 1.47 -2.17
N GLY A 68 -29.31 1.70 -2.15
CA GLY A 68 -30.23 0.88 -1.35
C GLY A 68 -30.08 -0.62 -1.65
N ALA A 69 -29.81 -0.96 -2.91
CA ALA A 69 -29.54 -2.33 -3.36
C ALA A 69 -28.25 -2.90 -2.74
N LEU A 70 -27.15 -2.14 -2.72
CA LEU A 70 -25.90 -2.61 -2.11
C LEU A 70 -26.06 -2.79 -0.60
N ARG A 71 -26.74 -1.85 0.08
CA ARG A 71 -27.07 -1.97 1.52
C ARG A 71 -27.89 -3.22 1.81
N ALA A 72 -28.94 -3.48 1.03
CA ALA A 72 -29.77 -4.69 1.18
C ALA A 72 -28.95 -5.97 0.97
N LYS A 73 -28.05 -5.99 -0.03
CA LYS A 73 -27.17 -7.13 -0.31
C LYS A 73 -26.19 -7.37 0.85
N CYS A 74 -25.49 -6.34 1.34
CA CYS A 74 -24.61 -6.46 2.50
C CYS A 74 -25.35 -6.96 3.74
N ALA A 75 -26.55 -6.42 4.02
CA ALA A 75 -27.36 -6.87 5.15
C ALA A 75 -27.78 -8.34 5.02
N SER A 76 -28.05 -8.83 3.81
CA SER A 76 -28.34 -10.24 3.57
C SER A 76 -27.13 -11.15 3.81
N LEU A 77 -25.93 -10.71 3.40
CA LEU A 77 -24.68 -11.46 3.62
C LEU A 77 -24.34 -11.55 5.11
N CYS A 78 -24.47 -10.45 5.87
CA CYS A 78 -24.24 -10.47 7.32
C CYS A 78 -25.18 -11.44 8.05
N ARG A 79 -26.47 -11.45 7.68
CA ARG A 79 -27.45 -12.39 8.25
C ARG A 79 -27.14 -13.85 7.90
N GLN A 80 -26.59 -14.12 6.72
CA GLN A 80 -26.18 -15.47 6.32
C GLN A 80 -24.95 -15.94 7.12
N THR A 81 -23.96 -15.08 7.34
CA THR A 81 -22.77 -15.41 8.15
C THR A 81 -23.10 -15.67 9.62
N ASP A 82 -24.11 -15.01 10.18
CA ASP A 82 -24.55 -15.27 11.55
C ASP A 82 -25.40 -16.55 11.64
N ALA A 83 -26.19 -16.85 10.60
CA ALA A 83 -26.94 -18.11 10.51
C ALA A 83 -26.01 -19.34 10.38
N ASP A 84 -24.93 -19.23 9.60
CA ASP A 84 -23.94 -20.31 9.44
C ASP A 84 -23.10 -20.53 10.71
N ARG A 85 -22.96 -19.52 11.58
CA ARG A 85 -22.28 -19.66 12.89
C ARG A 85 -23.15 -20.30 13.96
N VAL A 86 -24.48 -20.28 13.79
CA VAL A 86 -25.46 -20.81 14.77
C VAL A 86 -25.93 -22.23 14.42
N ALA A 87 -25.61 -22.75 13.23
CA ALA A 87 -25.89 -24.15 12.91
C ALA A 87 -24.91 -25.07 13.67
N PRO A 88 -25.36 -25.88 14.66
CA PRO A 88 -24.51 -26.89 15.25
C PRO A 88 -24.14 -27.88 14.15
N ALA A 89 -22.84 -28.14 13.99
CA ALA A 89 -22.31 -29.18 13.12
C ALA A 89 -22.82 -30.56 13.60
N ARG A 90 -24.04 -30.91 13.19
CA ARG A 90 -24.51 -32.30 13.22
C ARG A 90 -23.79 -33.02 12.08
N GLY A 91 -22.63 -33.57 12.42
CA GLY A 91 -21.88 -34.45 11.56
C GLY A 91 -22.73 -35.63 11.10
N THR A 92 -23.32 -35.52 9.93
CA THR A 92 -23.81 -36.66 9.16
C THR A 92 -22.66 -37.13 8.30
N THR A 93 -21.85 -38.04 8.85
CA THR A 93 -20.94 -38.87 8.09
C THR A 93 -21.75 -39.77 7.16
N ARG A 94 -22.19 -39.25 6.01
CA ARG A 94 -22.65 -40.08 4.91
C ARG A 94 -21.40 -40.65 4.23
N ARG A 95 -21.01 -41.83 4.70
CA ARG A 95 -20.07 -42.72 4.00
C ARG A 95 -20.59 -42.92 2.58
N PHE A 96 -19.93 -42.32 1.59
CA PHE A 96 -20.08 -42.74 0.21
C PHE A 96 -19.31 -44.05 0.05
N ALA A 97 -19.99 -45.16 0.33
CA ALA A 97 -19.60 -46.46 -0.18
C ALA A 97 -20.09 -46.54 -1.63
N GLY A 98 -19.15 -46.42 -2.57
CA GLY A 98 -19.33 -46.60 -4.01
C GLY A 98 -17.96 -46.90 -4.65
N GLU A 99 -17.88 -48.03 -5.32
CA GLU A 99 -16.73 -48.80 -5.80
C GLU A 99 -15.69 -48.09 -6.74
N PRO A 100 -14.52 -48.71 -7.01
CA PRO A 100 -13.28 -48.02 -7.39
C PRO A 100 -13.20 -47.75 -8.90
N PHE A 101 -13.87 -46.69 -9.37
CA PHE A 101 -13.70 -46.20 -10.75
C PHE A 101 -12.56 -45.16 -10.89
N THR A 102 -11.84 -44.86 -9.81
CA THR A 102 -10.80 -43.81 -9.77
C THR A 102 -9.41 -44.27 -10.24
N ALA A 103 -9.15 -45.57 -10.33
CA ALA A 103 -7.81 -46.08 -10.67
C ALA A 103 -7.42 -45.88 -12.15
N ARG A 104 -8.38 -45.76 -13.07
CA ARG A 104 -8.10 -45.55 -14.51
C ARG A 104 -7.96 -44.08 -14.92
N LEU A 105 -8.44 -43.16 -14.09
CA LEU A 105 -8.34 -41.71 -14.31
C LEU A 105 -7.26 -41.05 -13.44
N ALA A 106 -6.72 -41.77 -12.44
CA ALA A 106 -5.62 -41.32 -11.60
C ALA A 106 -4.40 -40.76 -12.37
N PRO A 107 -3.88 -41.41 -13.44
CA PRO A 107 -2.76 -40.83 -14.20
C PRO A 107 -3.14 -39.55 -14.94
N LEU A 108 -4.40 -39.42 -15.37
CA LEU A 108 -4.92 -38.23 -16.06
C LEU A 108 -5.14 -37.06 -15.10
N ALA A 109 -5.60 -37.35 -13.87
CA ALA A 109 -5.73 -36.36 -12.80
C ALA A 109 -4.37 -35.88 -12.28
N ILE A 110 -3.37 -36.78 -12.17
CA ILE A 110 -1.99 -36.41 -11.82
C ILE A 110 -1.37 -35.55 -12.93
N ALA A 111 -1.53 -35.93 -14.20
CA ALA A 111 -1.04 -35.14 -15.32
C ALA A 111 -1.69 -33.75 -15.39
N ALA A 112 -3.01 -33.66 -15.21
CA ALA A 112 -3.73 -32.38 -15.15
C ALA A 112 -3.25 -31.51 -13.98
N THR A 113 -3.02 -32.11 -12.81
CA THR A 113 -2.49 -31.39 -11.63
C THR A 113 -1.06 -30.90 -11.88
N LEU A 114 -0.21 -31.71 -12.51
CA LEU A 114 1.14 -31.30 -12.92
C LEU A 114 1.11 -30.18 -13.95
N VAL A 115 0.23 -30.24 -14.96
CA VAL A 115 0.06 -29.15 -15.94
C VAL A 115 -0.43 -27.88 -15.27
N LEU A 116 -1.35 -27.96 -14.31
CA LEU A 116 -1.81 -26.80 -13.55
C LEU A 116 -0.72 -26.22 -12.63
N ILE A 117 0.08 -27.06 -11.98
CA ILE A 117 1.18 -26.62 -11.11
C ILE A 117 2.31 -26.03 -11.94
N VAL A 118 2.78 -26.74 -12.98
CA VAL A 118 3.89 -26.30 -13.83
C VAL A 118 3.45 -25.12 -14.71
N GLY A 119 2.27 -25.21 -15.31
CA GLY A 119 1.67 -24.13 -16.09
C GLY A 119 1.37 -22.92 -15.22
N GLY A 120 0.83 -23.11 -14.02
CA GLY A 120 0.62 -22.04 -13.04
C GLY A 120 1.92 -21.39 -12.59
N ALA A 121 2.96 -22.17 -12.29
CA ALA A 121 4.29 -21.66 -11.92
C ALA A 121 4.98 -20.93 -13.08
N PHE A 122 4.83 -21.43 -14.31
CA PHE A 122 5.36 -20.80 -15.52
C PHE A 122 4.65 -19.47 -15.80
N VAL A 123 3.31 -19.46 -15.81
CA VAL A 123 2.51 -18.24 -15.98
C VAL A 123 2.80 -17.24 -14.87
N TYR A 124 2.96 -17.69 -13.62
CA TYR A 124 3.34 -16.83 -12.50
C TYR A 124 4.72 -16.20 -12.69
N ARG A 125 5.72 -16.98 -13.15
CA ARG A 125 7.05 -16.42 -13.46
C ARG A 125 7.01 -15.43 -14.63
N VAL A 126 6.28 -15.75 -15.69
CA VAL A 126 6.18 -14.91 -16.90
C VAL A 126 5.42 -13.62 -16.59
N THR A 127 4.35 -13.69 -15.80
CA THR A 127 3.59 -12.49 -15.41
C THR A 127 4.32 -11.66 -14.36
N GLY A 128 4.98 -12.28 -13.38
CA GLY A 128 5.81 -11.57 -12.38
C GLY A 128 7.02 -10.85 -12.98
N SER A 129 7.55 -11.36 -14.10
CA SER A 129 8.66 -10.72 -14.83
C SER A 129 8.19 -9.71 -15.88
N SER A 130 6.89 -9.65 -16.21
CA SER A 130 6.36 -8.74 -17.24
C SER A 130 6.51 -7.27 -16.83
N PRO A 131 7.34 -6.48 -17.53
CA PRO A 131 7.49 -5.07 -17.22
C PRO A 131 6.21 -4.26 -17.47
N ARG A 132 5.36 -4.71 -18.41
CA ARG A 132 4.11 -4.03 -18.73
C ARG A 132 3.04 -4.23 -17.65
N LEU A 133 2.96 -5.41 -17.04
CA LEU A 133 2.05 -5.65 -15.91
C LEU A 133 2.50 -4.86 -14.68
N MET A 134 3.81 -4.83 -14.40
CA MET A 134 4.36 -3.97 -13.35
C MET A 134 4.00 -2.50 -13.59
N ALA A 135 4.26 -1.98 -14.80
CA ALA A 135 3.95 -0.60 -15.14
C ALA A 135 2.44 -0.31 -15.00
N ALA A 136 1.56 -1.25 -15.37
CA ALA A 136 0.11 -1.11 -15.18
C ALA A 136 -0.28 -1.03 -13.70
N GLU A 137 0.25 -1.91 -12.84
CA GLU A 137 -0.02 -1.91 -11.40
C GLU A 137 0.46 -0.62 -10.74
N LEU A 138 1.68 -0.19 -11.05
CA LEU A 138 2.25 1.08 -10.57
C LEU A 138 1.48 2.29 -11.09
N THR A 139 0.93 2.23 -12.30
CA THR A 139 0.06 3.28 -12.85
C THR A 139 -1.29 3.33 -12.14
N ALA A 140 -1.88 2.18 -11.79
CA ALA A 140 -3.08 2.14 -10.97
C ALA A 140 -2.81 2.75 -9.58
N ASP A 141 -1.64 2.45 -9.00
CA ASP A 141 -1.20 3.05 -7.74
C ASP A 141 -0.95 4.56 -7.86
N HIS A 142 -0.36 5.03 -8.97
CA HIS A 142 -0.25 6.46 -9.28
C HIS A 142 -1.62 7.15 -9.21
N VAL A 143 -2.61 6.64 -9.95
CA VAL A 143 -3.97 7.22 -9.96
C VAL A 143 -4.61 7.19 -8.57
N LYS A 144 -4.58 6.04 -7.89
CA LYS A 144 -5.12 5.85 -6.55
C LYS A 144 -4.52 6.85 -5.54
N CYS A 145 -3.19 6.95 -5.54
CA CYS A 145 -2.47 7.76 -4.57
C CYS A 145 -2.71 9.25 -4.77
N PHE A 146 -2.73 9.73 -6.02
CA PHE A 146 -3.04 11.12 -6.33
C PHE A 146 -4.51 11.46 -6.09
N ALA A 147 -5.45 10.54 -6.35
CA ALA A 147 -6.86 10.73 -5.98
C ALA A 147 -7.02 10.91 -4.47
N MET A 148 -6.36 10.07 -3.67
CA MET A 148 -6.38 10.19 -2.21
C MET A 148 -5.73 11.49 -1.72
N ASN A 149 -4.57 11.85 -2.28
CA ASN A 149 -3.91 13.12 -1.93
C ASN A 149 -4.75 14.33 -2.33
N ALA A 150 -5.49 14.30 -3.44
CA ALA A 150 -6.38 15.40 -3.82
C ALA A 150 -7.48 15.66 -2.77
N VAL A 151 -7.95 14.61 -2.11
CA VAL A 151 -8.92 14.71 -1.01
C VAL A 151 -8.25 15.17 0.29
N LEU A 152 -7.13 14.55 0.68
CA LEU A 152 -6.48 14.83 1.96
C LEU A 152 -5.70 16.16 1.96
N ARG A 153 -5.16 16.54 0.80
CA ARG A 153 -4.28 17.69 0.55
C ARG A 153 -3.05 17.69 1.47
N THR A 154 -2.41 16.53 1.59
CA THR A 154 -1.15 16.40 2.34
C THR A 154 0.01 16.95 1.53
N GLN A 155 0.97 17.56 2.21
CA GLN A 155 2.22 18.05 1.67
C GLN A 155 3.34 17.68 2.65
N GLN A 156 4.50 17.26 2.14
CA GLN A 156 5.66 16.90 2.97
C GLN A 156 6.90 17.64 2.50
N SER A 157 7.74 18.05 3.45
CA SER A 157 9.06 18.59 3.14
C SER A 157 9.99 17.49 2.60
N PRO A 158 11.06 17.85 1.87
CA PRO A 158 12.08 16.90 1.43
C PRO A 158 12.64 16.05 2.57
N ALA A 159 13.07 16.70 3.66
CA ALA A 159 13.59 16.00 4.84
C ALA A 159 12.60 15.00 5.47
N ALA A 160 11.29 15.27 5.41
CA ALA A 160 10.27 14.35 5.90
C ALA A 160 10.14 13.12 4.99
N VAL A 161 10.29 13.28 3.68
CA VAL A 161 10.30 12.17 2.71
C VAL A 161 11.56 11.32 2.89
N GLU A 162 12.73 11.94 3.01
CA GLU A 162 14.01 11.24 3.22
C GLU A 162 13.99 10.44 4.53
N SER A 163 13.50 11.03 5.62
CA SER A 163 13.31 10.32 6.90
C SER A 163 12.33 9.14 6.78
N ALA A 164 11.26 9.28 5.99
CA ALA A 164 10.31 8.19 5.74
C ALA A 164 10.95 7.05 4.92
N LEU A 165 11.83 7.36 3.97
CA LEU A 165 12.58 6.35 3.21
C LEU A 165 13.61 5.64 4.09
N ALA A 166 14.35 6.38 4.91
CA ALA A 166 15.31 5.82 5.86
C ALA A 166 14.63 4.88 6.87
N SER A 167 13.52 5.30 7.47
CA SER A 167 12.80 4.48 8.46
C SER A 167 11.99 3.33 7.86
N GLY A 168 11.35 3.54 6.71
CA GLY A 168 10.44 2.57 6.10
C GLY A 168 11.12 1.54 5.21
N PHE A 169 12.25 1.91 4.60
CA PHE A 169 12.95 1.10 3.60
C PHE A 169 14.45 0.92 3.90
N ASN A 170 14.97 1.54 4.97
CA ASN A 170 16.39 1.53 5.31
C ASN A 170 17.27 2.11 4.19
N TRP A 171 16.76 3.16 3.53
CA TRP A 171 17.41 3.85 2.43
C TRP A 171 17.81 5.27 2.84
N ASP A 172 19.12 5.50 2.86
CA ASP A 172 19.70 6.84 2.97
C ASP A 172 19.76 7.46 1.57
N VAL A 173 18.88 8.42 1.31
CA VAL A 173 18.66 9.04 0.00
C VAL A 173 18.52 10.54 0.21
N HIS A 174 19.19 11.31 -0.65
CA HIS A 174 19.01 12.76 -0.74
C HIS A 174 18.13 13.07 -1.95
N LEU A 175 17.06 13.85 -1.75
CA LEU A 175 16.24 14.32 -2.85
C LEU A 175 16.94 15.45 -3.61
N PRO A 176 16.69 15.63 -4.92
CA PRO A 176 17.29 16.74 -5.66
C PRO A 176 16.89 18.10 -5.08
N ASP A 177 17.87 18.90 -4.66
CA ASP A 177 17.66 20.24 -4.05
C ASP A 177 16.91 21.21 -4.98
N ASP A 178 17.10 21.04 -6.29
CA ASP A 178 16.69 21.97 -7.34
C ASP A 178 15.57 21.42 -8.26
N ALA A 179 14.75 20.47 -7.77
CA ALA A 179 13.69 19.83 -8.57
C ALA A 179 12.76 20.84 -9.27
N GLY A 180 12.53 22.01 -8.67
CA GLY A 180 11.74 23.09 -9.26
C GLY A 180 12.29 23.64 -10.59
N ARG A 181 13.60 23.52 -10.86
CA ARG A 181 14.20 23.93 -12.15
C ARG A 181 13.75 23.04 -13.32
N GLU A 182 13.41 21.80 -13.03
CA GLU A 182 12.79 20.86 -13.96
C GLU A 182 11.25 20.90 -13.86
N GLY A 183 10.68 21.94 -13.24
CA GLY A 183 9.24 22.09 -13.07
C GLY A 183 8.62 21.09 -12.08
N LEU A 184 9.43 20.36 -11.31
CA LEU A 184 8.98 19.36 -10.34
C LEU A 184 8.76 19.98 -8.95
N GLU A 185 7.55 19.86 -8.45
CA GLU A 185 7.14 20.24 -7.09
C GLU A 185 6.91 18.97 -6.26
N LEU A 186 7.61 18.82 -5.13
CA LEU A 186 7.41 17.68 -4.24
C LEU A 186 6.04 17.74 -3.56
N VAL A 187 5.29 16.63 -3.61
CA VAL A 187 4.03 16.45 -2.87
C VAL A 187 4.27 15.66 -1.57
N GLY A 188 5.10 14.63 -1.64
CA GLY A 188 5.44 13.80 -0.50
C GLY A 188 5.74 12.35 -0.88
N SER A 189 5.64 11.43 0.07
CA SER A 189 5.90 10.02 -0.12
C SER A 189 4.94 9.13 0.65
N ARG A 190 4.84 7.88 0.20
CA ARG A 190 4.06 6.83 0.86
C ARG A 190 4.57 5.44 0.50
N PRO A 191 4.34 4.44 1.36
CA PRO A 191 4.49 3.05 0.96
C PRO A 191 3.30 2.63 0.09
N CYS A 192 3.59 2.02 -1.05
CA CYS A 192 2.63 1.28 -1.87
C CYS A 192 2.91 -0.22 -1.79
N LEU A 193 1.98 -1.04 -2.22
CA LEU A 193 2.14 -2.50 -2.24
C LEU A 193 2.42 -2.94 -3.68
N TYR A 194 3.35 -3.86 -3.84
CA TYR A 194 3.64 -4.51 -5.12
C TYR A 194 4.10 -5.94 -4.87
N GLY A 195 3.44 -6.90 -5.52
CA GLY A 195 3.69 -8.33 -5.28
C GLY A 195 3.52 -8.69 -3.79
N GLN A 196 4.61 -9.13 -3.15
CA GLN A 196 4.64 -9.53 -1.73
C GLN A 196 5.29 -8.49 -0.80
N GLY A 197 5.58 -7.28 -1.30
CA GLY A 197 6.37 -6.29 -0.57
C GLY A 197 5.84 -4.87 -0.67
N LYS A 198 6.51 -3.98 0.08
CA LYS A 198 6.30 -2.53 -0.02
C LYS A 198 7.22 -1.95 -1.09
N VAL A 199 6.73 -0.94 -1.79
CA VAL A 199 7.51 -0.08 -2.69
C VAL A 199 7.42 1.34 -2.17
N ALA A 200 8.52 2.08 -2.25
CA ALA A 200 8.46 3.50 -1.94
C ALA A 200 7.86 4.24 -3.12
N HIS A 201 6.94 5.14 -2.85
CA HIS A 201 6.30 5.99 -3.84
C HIS A 201 6.51 7.44 -3.43
N ILE A 202 7.36 8.15 -4.16
CA ILE A 202 7.50 9.61 -4.06
C ILE A 202 6.59 10.25 -5.09
N MET A 203 5.84 11.25 -4.67
CA MET A 203 4.85 11.97 -5.46
C MET A 203 5.37 13.37 -5.74
N TYR A 204 5.40 13.74 -7.02
CA TYR A 204 5.72 15.08 -7.50
C TYR A 204 4.56 15.64 -8.34
N ARG A 205 4.60 16.94 -8.61
CA ARG A 205 3.85 17.55 -9.70
C ARG A 205 4.82 18.18 -10.68
N HIS A 206 4.70 17.84 -11.96
CA HIS A 206 5.39 18.57 -13.02
C HIS A 206 4.40 19.55 -13.66
N ASN A 207 4.66 20.85 -13.54
CA ASN A 207 3.75 21.90 -14.04
C ASN A 207 2.28 21.68 -13.60
N GLY A 208 2.09 21.28 -12.34
CA GLY A 208 0.79 20.96 -11.74
C GLY A 208 0.24 19.56 -12.06
N ARG A 209 0.83 18.81 -12.99
CA ARG A 209 0.40 17.45 -13.38
C ARG A 209 1.05 16.37 -12.51
N PRO A 210 0.32 15.32 -12.10
CA PRO A 210 0.86 14.23 -11.30
C PRO A 210 2.06 13.52 -11.93
N VAL A 211 3.12 13.32 -11.14
CA VAL A 211 4.28 12.48 -11.46
C VAL A 211 4.59 11.58 -10.28
N SER A 212 4.72 10.28 -10.52
CA SER A 212 5.12 9.31 -9.49
C SER A 212 6.53 8.80 -9.76
N LEU A 213 7.35 8.72 -8.72
CA LEU A 213 8.58 7.94 -8.71
C LEU A 213 8.42 6.76 -7.76
N PHE A 214 8.39 5.55 -8.31
CA PHE A 214 8.39 4.31 -7.54
C PHE A 214 9.81 3.76 -7.43
N MET A 215 10.17 3.25 -6.26
CA MET A 215 11.43 2.57 -6.01
C MET A 215 11.15 1.18 -5.46
N LEU A 216 11.51 0.17 -6.26
CA LEU A 216 11.27 -1.24 -5.99
C LEU A 216 12.54 -1.87 -5.41
N PRO A 217 12.50 -2.39 -4.17
CA PRO A 217 13.65 -3.03 -3.55
C PRO A 217 14.02 -4.34 -4.24
N ARG A 218 15.33 -4.68 -4.23
CA ARG A 218 15.85 -6.00 -4.62
C ARG A 218 15.37 -6.47 -6.00
N SER A 219 15.32 -5.55 -6.95
CA SER A 219 14.89 -5.81 -8.31
C SER A 219 15.77 -5.05 -9.29
N LYS A 220 16.13 -5.72 -10.40
CA LYS A 220 16.88 -5.12 -11.49
C LYS A 220 16.15 -5.39 -12.79
N ARG A 221 15.85 -4.33 -13.53
CA ARG A 221 15.18 -4.37 -14.83
C ARG A 221 15.98 -3.53 -15.83
N PRO A 222 15.95 -3.90 -17.13
CA PRO A 222 16.60 -3.10 -18.16
C PRO A 222 15.95 -1.72 -18.26
N ASP A 223 16.70 -0.76 -18.78
CA ASP A 223 16.20 0.57 -19.04
C ASP A 223 15.19 0.50 -20.20
N GLN A 224 14.01 1.08 -19.99
CA GLN A 224 12.93 1.00 -20.96
C GLN A 224 11.84 2.03 -20.67
N LEU A 225 11.09 2.39 -21.70
CA LEU A 225 9.96 3.30 -21.61
C LEU A 225 8.72 2.64 -22.20
N ILE A 226 7.68 2.51 -21.36
CA ILE A 226 6.44 1.81 -21.69
C ILE A 226 5.26 2.77 -21.62
N ASP A 227 4.43 2.79 -22.67
CA ASP A 227 3.07 3.32 -22.59
C ASP A 227 2.10 2.28 -22.00
N VAL A 228 1.39 2.69 -20.95
CA VAL A 228 0.39 1.87 -20.26
C VAL A 228 -0.71 2.73 -19.65
N LEU A 229 -1.97 2.37 -19.92
CA LEU A 229 -3.14 3.11 -19.42
C LEU A 229 -3.08 4.63 -19.73
N GLY A 230 -2.47 5.01 -20.86
CA GLY A 230 -2.29 6.39 -21.28
C GLY A 230 -1.28 7.18 -20.45
N HIS A 231 -0.35 6.50 -19.78
CA HIS A 231 0.78 7.06 -19.05
C HIS A 231 2.07 6.49 -19.62
N GLU A 232 3.11 7.30 -19.61
CA GLU A 232 4.47 6.87 -19.90
C GLU A 232 5.13 6.42 -18.58
N ALA A 233 5.75 5.24 -18.61
CA ALA A 233 6.46 4.63 -17.50
C ALA A 233 7.94 4.42 -17.87
N ALA A 234 8.81 5.32 -17.41
CA ALA A 234 10.26 5.19 -17.55
C ALA A 234 10.81 4.28 -16.45
N ILE A 235 11.51 3.23 -16.84
CA ILE A 235 12.06 2.21 -15.94
C ILE A 235 13.58 2.25 -16.09
N TRP A 236 14.30 2.28 -14.97
CA TRP A 236 15.75 2.13 -14.92
C TRP A 236 16.16 1.47 -13.61
N SER A 237 17.42 1.05 -13.47
CA SER A 237 17.92 0.46 -12.22
C SER A 237 19.23 1.09 -11.76
N ILE A 238 19.36 1.33 -10.45
CA ILE A 238 20.62 1.74 -9.79
C ILE A 238 20.94 0.70 -8.72
N GLY A 239 22.05 -0.03 -8.88
CA GLY A 239 22.38 -1.15 -8.00
C GLY A 239 21.36 -2.29 -8.10
N ASP A 240 20.76 -2.67 -6.97
CA ASP A 240 19.71 -3.68 -6.84
C ASP A 240 18.29 -3.07 -6.70
N ARG A 241 18.13 -1.79 -7.07
CA ARG A 241 16.86 -1.05 -7.00
C ARG A 241 16.38 -0.69 -8.40
N THR A 242 15.13 -1.00 -8.69
CA THR A 242 14.45 -0.56 -9.92
C THR A 242 13.64 0.68 -9.61
N PHE A 243 13.79 1.70 -10.43
CA PHE A 243 13.03 2.94 -10.38
C PHE A 243 12.01 2.92 -11.52
N VAL A 244 10.81 3.43 -11.24
CA VAL A 244 9.75 3.58 -12.24
C VAL A 244 9.14 4.97 -12.10
N LEU A 245 9.38 5.85 -13.07
CA LEU A 245 8.73 7.14 -13.16
C LEU A 245 7.48 7.04 -14.03
N VAL A 246 6.33 7.38 -13.48
CA VAL A 246 5.03 7.33 -14.16
C VAL A 246 4.44 8.73 -14.25
N ALA A 247 4.13 9.17 -15.46
CA ALA A 247 3.51 10.46 -15.73
C ALA A 247 2.60 10.42 -16.95
N ARG A 248 1.58 11.29 -16.96
CA ARG A 248 0.70 11.49 -18.14
C ARG A 248 1.18 12.68 -18.96
N GLU A 249 2.37 12.53 -19.53
CA GLU A 249 3.07 13.58 -20.28
C GLU A 249 3.68 13.03 -21.57
N ALA A 250 4.19 13.94 -22.40
CA ALA A 250 4.86 13.55 -23.64
C ALA A 250 6.11 12.72 -23.30
N ARG A 251 6.37 11.70 -24.12
CA ARG A 251 7.49 10.77 -23.96
C ARG A 251 8.83 11.47 -23.67
N SER A 252 9.14 12.53 -24.42
CA SER A 252 10.38 13.32 -24.26
C SER A 252 10.49 14.03 -22.90
N GLU A 253 9.37 14.48 -22.33
CA GLU A 253 9.35 15.11 -21.01
C GLU A 253 9.57 14.07 -19.91
N VAL A 254 8.97 12.88 -20.05
CA VAL A 254 9.18 11.76 -19.13
C VAL A 254 10.65 11.30 -19.15
N GLU A 255 11.25 11.21 -20.33
CA GLU A 255 12.68 10.90 -20.48
C GLU A 255 13.57 11.97 -19.80
N ARG A 256 13.24 13.26 -19.96
CA ARG A 256 13.98 14.36 -19.29
C ARG A 256 13.88 14.27 -17.77
N MET A 257 12.68 14.13 -17.23
CA MET A 257 12.45 14.01 -15.78
C MET A 257 13.15 12.78 -15.20
N ALA A 258 13.08 11.64 -15.88
CA ALA A 258 13.76 10.41 -15.46
C ALA A 258 15.28 10.57 -15.47
N ALA A 259 15.85 11.21 -16.49
CA ALA A 259 17.29 11.48 -16.57
C ALA A 259 17.75 12.42 -15.44
N PHE A 260 16.99 13.47 -15.13
CA PHE A 260 17.28 14.37 -14.02
C PHE A 260 17.29 13.64 -12.67
N ILE A 261 16.23 12.88 -12.37
CA ILE A 261 16.13 12.11 -11.11
C ILE A 261 17.23 11.05 -11.04
N HIS A 262 17.49 10.34 -12.13
CA HIS A 262 18.56 9.35 -12.19
C HIS A 262 19.93 9.98 -11.88
N ALA A 263 20.22 11.17 -12.41
CA ALA A 263 21.47 11.87 -12.12
C ALA A 263 21.58 12.29 -10.63
N ALA A 264 20.47 12.68 -10.01
CA ALA A 264 20.42 13.10 -8.60
C ALA A 264 20.48 11.94 -7.59
N MET A 265 20.08 10.73 -8.00
CA MET A 265 19.91 9.56 -7.12
C MET A 265 21.06 8.53 -7.19
N LYS A 266 22.19 8.91 -7.80
CA LYS A 266 23.42 8.11 -7.82
C LYS A 266 24.09 8.09 -6.45
#